data_AF-A0A2G0W4C8-F1
#
_entry.id   AF-A0A2G0W4C8-F1
#
_cell.length_a   1.000
_cell.length_b   1.000
_cell.length_c   1.000
_cell.angle_alpha   90.00
_cell.angle_beta   90.00
_cell.angle_gamma   90.00
#
_symmetry.space_group_name_H-M   'P 1'
#
loop_
_entity.id
_entity.type
_entity.pdbx_description
1 polymer ?
#
loop_
_entity_poly.entity_id
_entity_poly.type
_entity_poly.pdbx_seq_one_letter_code
_entity_poly.pdbx_strand_id
1 'polypeptide(L)' 'MTGISLNLPEDLSNSLTDLAKTSGQSASYLAMDVLRDYIEHEKTLTAHIEQAVKEADEGKFASEEQVSAMRAPRWSGNAG' A
#
# COMPACT_ATOMS: atom_id res chain seq x y z
N MET A 1 13.01 26.32 1.51
CA MET A 1 12.88 24.92 1.97
C MET A 1 11.95 24.93 3.17
N THR A 2 10.90 24.12 3.14
CA THR A 2 10.07 23.83 4.32
C THR A 2 10.67 22.61 5.02
N GLY A 3 10.83 22.68 6.34
CA GLY A 3 11.31 21.57 7.16
C GLY A 3 10.21 21.13 8.11
N ILE A 4 10.11 19.82 8.36
CA ILE A 4 9.26 19.26 9.39
C ILE A 4 10.14 18.76 10.53
N SER A 5 9.71 18.96 11.78
CA SER A 5 10.32 18.34 12.94
C SER A 5 9.47 17.14 13.35
N LEU A 6 10.11 15.97 13.45
CA LEU A 6 9.48 14.72 13.79
C LEU A 6 10.01 14.27 15.15
N ASN A 7 9.10 14.01 16.09
CA ASN A 7 9.46 13.37 17.35
C ASN A 7 9.30 11.87 17.15
N LEU A 8 10.42 11.14 17.17
CA LEU A 8 10.45 9.70 17.04
C LEU A 8 10.67 9.07 18.43
N PRO A 9 10.04 7.92 18.71
CA PRO A 9 10.46 7.04 19.79
C PRO A 9 11.97 6.72 19.68
N GLU A 10 12.64 6.58 20.83
CA GLU A 10 14.09 6.40 20.90
C GLU A 10 14.55 5.15 20.12
N ASP A 11 13.82 4.04 20.27
CA ASP A 11 14.07 2.77 19.58
C ASP A 11 13.98 2.91 18.05
N LEU A 12 12.97 3.65 17.56
CA LEU A 12 12.81 3.90 16.13
C LEU A 12 13.91 4.82 15.59
N SER A 13 14.27 5.85 16.35
CA SER A 13 15.38 6.76 16.00
C SER A 13 16.71 6.01 15.89
N ASN A 14 16.98 5.11 16.84
CA ASN A 14 18.18 4.28 16.84
C ASN A 14 18.19 3.33 15.64
N SER A 15 17.07 2.65 15.37
CA SER A 15 16.93 1.74 14.23
C SER A 15 17.15 2.45 12.88
N LEU A 16 16.57 3.64 12.72
CA LEU A 16 16.77 4.46 11.51
C LEU A 16 18.22 4.92 11.36
N THR A 17 18.86 5.29 12.46
CA THR A 17 20.26 5.73 12.48
C THR A 17 21.20 4.58 12.11
N ASP A 18 20.97 3.38 12.62
CA ASP A 18 21.79 2.22 12.29
C ASP A 18 21.57 1.76 10.84
N LEU A 19 20.32 1.78 10.37
CA LEU A 19 20.03 1.54 8.96
C LEU A 19 20.76 2.52 8.05
N ALA A 20 20.71 3.82 8.37
CA ALA A 20 21.45 4.88 7.66
C ALA A 20 22.96 4.61 7.60
N LYS A 21 23.58 4.19 8.71
CA LYS A 21 25.01 3.82 8.73
C LYS A 21 25.31 2.66 7.79
N THR A 22 24.48 1.62 7.80
CA THR A 22 24.70 0.44 6.95
C THR A 22 24.48 0.69 5.47
N SER A 23 23.52 1.56 5.11
CA SER A 23 23.22 1.91 3.72
C SER A 23 24.11 3.03 3.16
N GLY A 24 24.89 3.71 4.01
CA GLY A 24 25.69 4.87 3.62
C GLY A 24 24.84 6.11 3.32
N GLN A 25 23.59 6.13 3.77
CA GLN A 25 22.66 7.24 3.56
C GLN A 25 22.44 8.04 4.85
N SER A 26 21.88 9.25 4.74
CA SER A 26 21.48 10.00 5.93
C SER A 26 20.11 9.52 6.45
N ALA A 27 19.91 9.58 7.77
CA ALA A 27 18.63 9.25 8.37
C ALA A 27 17.48 10.12 7.82
N SER A 28 17.76 11.40 7.53
CA SER A 28 16.79 12.30 6.90
C SER A 28 16.44 11.88 5.46
N TYR A 29 17.41 11.37 4.70
CA TYR A 29 17.13 10.86 3.35
C TYR A 29 16.21 9.64 3.43
N LEU A 30 16.56 8.66 4.27
CA LEU A 30 15.74 7.45 4.46
C LEU A 30 14.33 7.77 4.96
N ALA A 31 14.20 8.70 5.91
CA ALA A 31 12.89 9.15 6.38
C ALA A 31 12.06 9.77 5.25
N MET A 32 12.69 10.59 4.40
CA MET A 32 12.01 11.18 3.25
C MET A 32 11.62 10.15 2.19
N ASP A 33 12.44 9.13 1.98
CA ASP A 33 12.19 8.04 1.05
C ASP A 33 10.96 7.23 1.49
N VAL A 34 10.94 6.78 2.75
CA VAL A 34 9.80 6.08 3.35
C VAL A 34 8.52 6.92 3.31
N LEU A 35 8.61 8.22 3.61
CA LEU A 35 7.46 9.12 3.54
C LEU A 35 6.93 9.26 2.11
N ARG A 36 7.81 9.29 1.10
CA ARG A 36 7.40 9.36 -0.30
C ARG A 36 6.64 8.10 -0.71
N ASP A 37 7.20 6.94 -0.41
CA ASP A 37 6.60 5.65 -0.73
C ASP A 37 5.23 5.49 -0.05
N TYR A 38 5.13 5.89 1.22
CA TYR A 38 3.88 5.86 1.95
C TYR A 38 2.82 6.78 1.30
N ILE A 39 3.18 8.01 0.96
CA ILE A 39 2.24 8.95 0.32
C ILE A 39 1.78 8.45 -1.04
N GLU A 40 2.68 7.85 -1.84
CA GLU A 40 2.33 7.29 -3.15
C GLU A 40 1.40 6.09 -3.03
N HIS A 41 1.67 5.20 -2.08
CA HIS A 41 0.82 4.05 -1.76
C HIS A 41 -0.59 4.50 -1.35
N GLU A 42 -0.70 5.44 -0.39
CA GLU A 42 -1.99 5.94 0.10
C GLU A 42 -2.79 6.64 -0.99
N LYS A 43 -2.13 7.40 -1.88
CA LYS A 43 -2.79 8.03 -3.04
C LYS A 43 -3.37 6.98 -3.99
N THR A 44 -2.59 5.94 -4.28
CA THR A 44 -3.03 4.86 -5.18
C THR A 44 -4.21 4.10 -4.59
N LEU A 45 -4.13 3.76 -3.30
CA LEU A 45 -5.20 3.08 -2.60
C LEU A 45 -6.48 3.91 -2.57
N THR A 46 -6.37 5.19 -2.22
CA THR A 46 -7.51 6.11 -2.20
C THR A 46 -8.16 6.22 -3.58
N ALA A 47 -7.37 6.42 -4.64
CA ALA A 47 -7.87 6.50 -6.00
C ALA A 47 -8.57 5.20 -6.44
N HIS A 48 -8.03 4.04 -6.06
CA HIS A 48 -8.66 2.75 -6.35
C HIS A 48 -10.00 2.58 -5.63
N ILE A 49 -10.10 2.99 -4.36
CA ILE A 49 -11.34 2.94 -3.60
C ILE A 49 -12.39 3.86 -4.25
N GLU A 50 -12.02 5.10 -4.56
CA GLU A 50 -12.91 6.06 -5.22
C GLU A 50 -13.42 5.53 -6.58
N GLN A 51 -12.53 4.94 -7.37
CA GLN A 51 -12.89 4.33 -8.65
C GLN A 51 -13.81 3.12 -8.47
N ALA A 52 -13.54 2.24 -7.51
CA ALA A 52 -14.37 1.07 -7.25
C ALA A 52 -15.79 1.46 -6.77
N VAL A 53 -15.90 2.50 -5.94
CA VAL A 53 -17.20 3.06 -5.52
C VAL A 53 -17.95 3.59 -6.73
N LYS A 54 -17.30 4.38 -7.60
CA LYS A 54 -17.91 4.90 -8.82
C LYS A 54 -18.39 3.79 -9.75
N GLU A 55 -17.59 2.75 -9.96
CA GLU A 55 -17.98 1.60 -10.79
C GLU A 55 -19.17 0.85 -10.19
N ALA A 56 -19.20 0.67 -8.88
CA ALA A 56 -20.33 0.08 -8.17
C ALA A 56 -21.62 0.91 -8.34
N ASP A 57 -21.53 2.25 -8.20
CA ASP A 57 -22.65 3.17 -8.41
C ASP A 57 -23.16 3.15 -9.86
N GLU A 58 -22.26 2.93 -10.83
CA GLU A 58 -22.58 2.71 -12.24
C GLU A 58 -23.10 1.30 -12.54
N GLY A 59 -23.19 0.42 -11.53
CA GLY A 59 -23.64 -0.97 -11.67
C GLY A 59 -22.64 -1.88 -12.39
N LYS A 60 -21.38 -1.48 -12.50
CA LYS A 60 -20.30 -2.24 -13.15
C LYS A 60 -19.80 -3.35 -12.23
N PHE A 61 -20.62 -4.40 -12.11
CA PHE A 61 -20.24 -5.64 -11.46
C PHE A 61 -20.02 -6.74 -12.49
N ALA A 62 -19.24 -7.76 -12.11
CA ALA A 62 -19.13 -8.98 -12.91
C ALA A 62 -20.47 -9.71 -12.96
N SER A 63 -20.80 -10.30 -14.12
CA SER A 63 -22.00 -11.12 -14.27
C SER A 63 -21.87 -12.46 -13.54
N GLU A 64 -22.99 -13.12 -13.27
CA GLU A 64 -23.00 -14.43 -12.60
C GLU A 64 -22.21 -15.49 -13.39
N GLU A 65 -22.24 -15.43 -14.71
CA GLU A 65 -21.49 -16.32 -15.60
C GLU A 65 -19.98 -16.09 -15.48
N GLN A 66 -19.54 -14.83 -15.43
CA GLN A 66 -18.13 -14.48 -15.24
C GLN A 66 -17.63 -14.97 -13.88
N VAL A 67 -18.42 -14.76 -12.82
CA VAL A 67 -18.08 -15.22 -11.47
C VAL A 67 -18.04 -16.76 -11.40
N SER A 68 -18.95 -17.45 -12.09
CA SER A 68 -19.00 -18.92 -12.13
C SER A 68 -17.82 -19.52 -12.89
N ALA A 69 -17.45 -18.90 -14.02
CA ALA A 69 -16.27 -19.30 -14.80
C ALA A 69 -14.96 -19.14 -14.02
N MET A 70 -14.85 -18.12 -13.15
CA MET A 70 -13.71 -17.95 -12.25
C MET A 70 -13.69 -18.93 -11.07
N ARG A 71 -14.86 -19.35 -10.57
CA ARG A 71 -14.97 -20.29 -9.43
C ARG A 71 -14.64 -21.73 -9.81
N ALA A 72 -15.06 -22.18 -11.00
CA ALA A 72 -14.93 -23.57 -11.44
C ALA A 72 -13.49 -24.13 -11.39
N PRO A 73 -12.42 -23.39 -11.77
CA PRO A 73 -11.05 -23.91 -11.71
C PRO A 73 -10.44 -23.89 -10.31
N ARG A 74 -10.89 -22.99 -9.43
CA ARG A 74 -10.23 -22.75 -8.12
C ARG A 74 -10.77 -23.65 -7.01
N TRP A 75 -12.04 -24.05 -7.07
CA TRP A 75 -12.72 -24.73 -5.96
C TRP A 75 -13.35 -26.09 -6.33
N SER A 76 -13.10 -26.61 -7.53
CA SER A 76 -13.60 -27.94 -7.97
C SER A 76 -12.82 -29.14 -7.42
N GLY A 77 -11.79 -28.92 -6.60
CA GLY A 77 -10.86 -29.97 -6.17
C GLY A 77 -11.10 -30.62 -4.79
N ASN A 78 -12.14 -30.25 -4.02
CA ASN A 78 -12.35 -30.87 -2.70
C ASN A 78 -13.83 -30.90 -2.28
N ALA A 79 -14.65 -31.54 -3.10
CA ALA A 79 -15.96 -32.07 -2.70
C ALA A 79 -15.95 -33.58 -2.99
N GLY A 80 -15.31 -34.34 -2.10
CA GLY A 80 -15.18 -35.79 -2.15
C GLY A 80 -14.38 -36.31 -0.97
#